data_AF-A0AAW0AYF2-F1
#
_entry.id   AF-A0AAW0AYF2-F1
#
_cell.length_a   1.000
_cell.length_b   1.000
_cell.length_c   1.000
_cell.angle_alpha   90.00
_cell.angle_beta   90.00
_cell.angle_gamma   90.00
#
_symmetry.space_group_name_H-M   'P 1'
#
loop_
_entity.id
_entity.type
_entity.pdbx_description
1 polymer ?
#
loop_
_entity_poly.entity_id
_entity_poly.type
_entity_poly.pdbx_seq_one_letter_code
_entity_poly.pdbx_strand_id
1 'polypeptide(L)'
;MIPALADERARLVELEMQILEAERALTALKLQESVVRERLNAYKYPVLNLPNEIITETFLNFVPEYPKCSPTAGPRSPMRLTHICRLWREIALATPRLWRAMSLSLRSPFSLHNLWLDRAGSLPLAIHIRELLSDYSESAPDIPELVPALLPYLPRCEYLQCRHQMRLSDFPIVESELPFLRHLDLHLYELPPRGIQLLDVPMLRSVVLDNCATDGIVLPWTQLTTLSMHDISLENCEDILRQASNLLECKLNLFADDEDFFIDPPITLTHLNSFQVVSDLYITNVLDSFILPALSRLQIVEGDLGDHPISTLTTFISRSGCKLQQLWITYANLDTARSYVAAFPSIEELNVLAGTVPNPKPFHLL
;
A
#
# COMPACT_ATOMS: atom_id res chain seq x y z
N MET A 1 45.63 -78.51 4.53
CA MET A 1 45.65 -77.78 3.25
C MET A 1 44.44 -78.10 2.38
N ILE A 2 44.03 -79.38 2.25
CA ILE A 2 42.86 -79.80 1.46
C ILE A 2 41.48 -79.30 2.00
N PRO A 3 41.22 -79.21 3.33
CA PRO A 3 39.94 -78.72 3.83
C PRO A 3 39.67 -77.23 3.52
N ALA A 4 40.71 -76.39 3.55
CA ALA A 4 40.60 -74.96 3.28
C ALA A 4 40.21 -74.66 1.82
N LEU A 5 40.63 -75.50 0.87
CA LEU A 5 40.26 -75.40 -0.55
C LEU A 5 38.80 -75.80 -0.82
N ALA A 6 38.20 -76.64 0.03
CA ALA A 6 36.79 -77.00 -0.08
C ALA A 6 35.89 -75.86 0.42
N ASP A 7 36.27 -75.20 1.52
CA ASP A 7 35.56 -74.03 2.07
C ASP A 7 35.62 -72.84 1.09
N GLU A 8 36.77 -72.58 0.45
CA GLU A 8 36.88 -71.53 -0.57
C GLU A 8 35.99 -71.80 -1.79
N ARG A 9 35.86 -73.06 -2.23
CA ARG A 9 34.97 -73.45 -3.32
C ARG A 9 33.50 -73.29 -2.96
N ALA A 10 33.10 -73.66 -1.74
CA ALA A 10 31.73 -73.44 -1.27
C ALA A 10 31.39 -71.94 -1.21
N ARG A 11 32.34 -71.12 -0.75
CA ARG A 11 32.21 -69.66 -0.70
C ARG A 11 32.15 -69.02 -2.09
N LEU A 12 32.89 -69.56 -3.07
CA LEU A 12 32.81 -69.10 -4.46
C LEU A 12 31.41 -69.35 -5.05
N VAL A 13 30.84 -70.54 -4.84
CA VAL A 13 29.47 -70.87 -5.31
C VAL A 13 28.43 -69.97 -4.65
N GLU A 14 28.59 -69.67 -3.35
CA GLU A 14 27.72 -68.73 -2.65
C GLU A 14 27.81 -67.31 -3.24
N LEU A 15 29.02 -66.83 -3.51
CA LEU A 15 29.22 -65.52 -4.16
C LEU A 15 28.66 -65.48 -5.58
N GLU A 16 28.82 -66.55 -6.38
CA GLU A 16 28.25 -66.65 -7.72
C GLU A 16 26.71 -66.62 -7.68
N MET A 17 26.08 -67.29 -6.71
CA MET A 17 24.64 -67.17 -6.50
C MET A 17 24.21 -65.76 -6.10
N GLN A 18 24.94 -65.11 -5.19
CA GLN A 18 24.65 -63.72 -4.78
C GLN A 18 24.80 -62.73 -5.95
N ILE A 19 25.80 -62.92 -6.81
CA ILE A 19 25.98 -62.13 -8.03
C ILE A 19 24.78 -62.32 -8.95
N LEU A 20 24.38 -63.56 -9.20
CA LEU A 20 23.23 -63.86 -10.07
C LEU A 20 21.92 -63.27 -9.54
N GLU A 21 21.69 -63.33 -8.23
CA GLU A 21 20.54 -62.71 -7.57
C GLU A 21 20.59 -61.18 -7.68
N ALA A 22 21.75 -60.57 -7.45
CA ALA A 22 21.95 -59.13 -7.59
C ALA A 22 21.72 -58.65 -9.04
N GLU A 23 22.19 -59.40 -10.04
CA GLU A 23 21.97 -59.08 -11.46
C GLU A 23 20.49 -59.14 -11.85
N ARG A 24 19.76 -60.14 -11.36
CA ARG A 24 18.30 -60.23 -11.55
C ARG A 24 17.58 -59.07 -10.90
N ALA A 25 17.94 -58.73 -9.66
CA ALA A 25 17.37 -57.60 -8.94
C ALA A 25 17.67 -56.27 -9.66
N LEU A 26 18.89 -56.06 -10.14
CA LEU A 26 19.28 -54.88 -10.90
C LEU A 26 18.48 -54.75 -12.20
N THR A 27 18.28 -55.86 -12.92
CA THR A 27 17.52 -55.87 -14.16
C THR A 27 16.04 -55.53 -13.90
N ALA A 28 15.46 -56.09 -12.84
CA ALA A 28 14.09 -55.78 -12.43
C ALA A 28 13.94 -54.30 -12.04
N LEU A 29 14.89 -53.74 -11.27
CA LEU A 29 14.89 -52.33 -10.88
C LEU A 29 15.04 -51.39 -12.10
N LYS A 30 15.89 -51.72 -13.07
CA LYS A 30 16.03 -50.95 -14.31
C LYS A 30 14.74 -50.94 -15.14
N LEU A 31 14.03 -52.06 -15.19
CA LEU A 31 12.72 -52.11 -15.85
C LEU A 31 11.68 -51.28 -15.10
N GLN A 32 11.65 -51.33 -13.77
CA GLN A 32 10.78 -50.47 -12.97
C GLN A 32 11.12 -48.99 -13.18
N GLU A 33 12.40 -48.64 -13.24
CA GLU A 33 12.87 -47.29 -13.52
C GLU A 33 12.36 -46.80 -14.89
N SER A 34 12.48 -47.62 -15.95
CA SER A 34 12.04 -47.23 -17.28
C SER A 34 10.54 -46.98 -17.34
N VAL A 35 9.73 -47.84 -16.71
CA VAL A 35 8.27 -47.68 -16.63
C VAL A 35 7.89 -46.40 -15.88
N VAL A 36 8.54 -46.11 -14.76
CA VAL A 36 8.28 -44.87 -14.01
C VAL A 36 8.68 -43.64 -14.84
N ARG A 37 9.82 -43.70 -15.53
CA ARG A 37 10.30 -42.62 -16.38
C ARG A 37 9.35 -42.34 -17.56
N GLU A 38 8.84 -43.37 -18.21
CA GLU A 38 7.82 -43.23 -19.27
C GLU A 38 6.53 -42.60 -18.74
N ARG A 39 6.03 -43.06 -17.59
CA ARG A 39 4.83 -42.47 -16.97
C ARG A 39 5.03 -40.99 -16.65
N LEU A 40 6.18 -40.62 -16.09
CA LEU A 40 6.51 -39.22 -15.79
C LEU A 40 6.62 -38.37 -17.06
N ASN A 41 7.19 -38.90 -18.13
CA ASN A 41 7.27 -38.19 -19.42
C ASN A 41 5.90 -38.00 -20.09
N ALA A 42 4.95 -38.91 -19.85
CA ALA A 42 3.58 -38.77 -20.34
C ALA A 42 2.81 -37.63 -19.64
N TYR A 43 3.16 -37.31 -18.38
CA TYR A 43 2.65 -36.12 -17.71
C TYR A 43 3.30 -34.86 -18.29
N LYS A 44 2.60 -34.19 -19.20
CA LYS A 44 2.93 -32.82 -19.57
C LYS A 44 2.63 -31.94 -18.36
N TYR A 45 3.66 -31.41 -17.72
CA TYR A 45 3.52 -30.33 -16.75
C TYR A 45 3.22 -29.05 -17.54
N PRO A 46 1.96 -28.61 -17.66
CA PRO A 46 1.60 -27.55 -18.60
C PRO A 46 2.35 -26.26 -18.26
N VAL A 47 2.56 -26.03 -16.96
CA VAL A 47 3.28 -24.90 -16.39
C VAL A 47 4.75 -24.78 -16.80
N LEU A 48 5.39 -25.89 -17.19
CA LEU A 48 6.78 -25.90 -17.68
C LEU A 48 6.88 -25.71 -19.20
N ASN A 49 5.75 -25.78 -19.91
CA ASN A 49 5.66 -25.61 -21.36
C ASN A 49 4.99 -24.29 -21.76
N LEU A 50 4.60 -23.47 -20.79
CA LEU A 50 4.09 -22.14 -21.05
C LEU A 50 5.23 -21.24 -21.55
N PRO A 51 4.98 -20.38 -22.55
CA PRO A 51 5.91 -19.31 -22.89
C PRO A 51 6.23 -18.44 -21.65
N ASN A 52 7.45 -17.91 -21.60
CA ASN A 52 7.92 -17.10 -20.47
C ASN A 52 7.05 -15.87 -20.23
N GLU A 53 6.42 -15.34 -21.28
CA GLU A 53 5.50 -14.21 -21.24
C GLU A 53 4.25 -14.55 -20.42
N ILE A 54 3.67 -15.74 -20.62
CA ILE A 54 2.46 -16.18 -19.90
C ILE A 54 2.79 -16.45 -18.42
N ILE A 55 3.95 -17.03 -18.14
CA ILE A 55 4.43 -17.24 -16.77
C ILE A 55 4.63 -15.88 -16.08
N THR A 56 5.28 -14.93 -16.77
CA THR A 56 5.47 -13.56 -16.27
C THR A 56 4.16 -12.87 -15.96
N GLU A 57 3.17 -12.91 -16.86
CA GLU A 57 1.86 -12.32 -16.61
C GLU A 57 1.13 -13.00 -15.43
N THR A 58 1.27 -14.32 -15.31
CA THR A 58 0.73 -15.05 -14.14
C THR A 58 1.39 -14.58 -12.84
N PHE A 59 2.71 -14.31 -12.85
CA PHE A 59 3.43 -13.79 -11.70
C PHE A 59 3.00 -12.37 -11.32
N LEU A 60 2.75 -11.52 -12.31
CA LEU A 60 2.29 -10.15 -12.09
C LEU A 60 0.88 -10.09 -11.50
N ASN A 61 0.02 -11.06 -11.85
CA ASN A 61 -1.30 -11.23 -11.24
C ASN A 61 -1.26 -11.88 -9.84
N PHE A 62 -0.14 -12.49 -9.46
CA PHE A 62 0.05 -13.10 -8.14
C PHE A 62 0.43 -12.08 -7.06
N VAL A 63 1.25 -11.08 -7.42
CA VAL A 63 1.64 -9.99 -6.52
C VAL A 63 0.53 -8.91 -6.44
N PRO A 64 0.52 -8.05 -5.41
CA PRO A 64 -0.40 -6.91 -5.37
C PRO A 64 -0.19 -5.99 -6.58
N GLU A 65 -1.29 -5.41 -7.06
CA GLU A 65 -1.26 -4.41 -8.12
C GLU A 65 -0.49 -3.17 -7.68
N TYR A 66 0.45 -2.73 -8.53
CA TYR A 66 1.22 -1.49 -8.31
C TYR A 66 0.27 -0.30 -8.12
N PRO A 67 0.52 0.62 -7.16
CA PRO A 67 1.72 0.77 -6.34
C PRO A 67 1.72 -0.04 -5.03
N LYS A 68 0.74 -0.94 -4.81
CA LYS A 68 0.69 -1.71 -3.56
C LYS A 68 1.91 -2.59 -3.42
N CYS A 69 2.52 -2.52 -2.26
CA CYS A 69 3.75 -3.22 -2.00
C CYS A 69 3.54 -4.70 -1.67
N SER A 70 4.38 -5.54 -2.25
CA SER A 70 4.47 -6.95 -1.87
C SER A 70 5.07 -7.10 -0.47
N PRO A 71 4.62 -8.06 0.33
CA PRO A 71 5.33 -8.40 1.57
C PRO A 71 6.67 -9.07 1.24
N THR A 72 7.68 -8.85 2.09
CA THR A 72 9.02 -9.44 1.93
C THR A 72 9.00 -10.96 1.98
N ALA A 73 8.06 -11.53 2.74
CA ALA A 73 7.81 -12.97 2.84
C ALA A 73 6.31 -13.27 2.92
N GLY A 74 5.93 -14.54 2.74
CA GLY A 74 4.54 -14.98 2.87
C GLY A 74 3.71 -14.85 1.58
N PRO A 75 2.38 -15.06 1.66
CA PRO A 75 1.49 -15.03 0.49
C PRO A 75 1.67 -13.76 -0.34
N ARG A 76 1.59 -13.88 -1.67
CA ARG A 76 1.80 -12.78 -2.63
C ARG A 76 3.19 -12.13 -2.63
N SER A 77 4.18 -12.69 -1.93
CA SER A 77 5.56 -12.24 -2.03
C SER A 77 6.24 -12.77 -3.31
N PRO A 78 6.89 -11.93 -4.13
CA PRO A 78 7.59 -12.37 -5.34
C PRO A 78 8.71 -13.36 -5.02
N MET A 79 9.26 -13.34 -3.80
CA MET A 79 10.24 -14.34 -3.35
C MET A 79 9.70 -15.76 -3.43
N ARG A 80 8.40 -16.02 -3.19
CA ARG A 80 7.84 -17.38 -3.30
C ARG A 80 7.96 -17.95 -4.69
N LEU A 81 7.85 -17.10 -5.72
CA LEU A 81 8.01 -17.51 -7.12
C LEU A 81 9.43 -18.02 -7.39
N THR A 82 10.43 -17.48 -6.68
CA THR A 82 11.85 -17.88 -6.80
C THR A 82 12.20 -19.21 -6.16
N HIS A 83 11.27 -19.82 -5.41
CA HIS A 83 11.47 -21.06 -4.66
C HIS A 83 10.66 -22.26 -5.19
N ILE A 84 9.87 -22.08 -6.27
CA ILE A 84 9.02 -23.14 -6.80
C ILE A 84 9.82 -24.13 -7.67
N CYS A 85 10.46 -23.63 -8.73
CA CYS A 85 11.35 -24.42 -9.57
C CYS A 85 12.43 -23.53 -10.22
N ARG A 86 13.42 -24.13 -10.88
CA ARG A 86 14.53 -23.40 -11.51
C ARG A 86 14.05 -22.41 -12.58
N LEU A 87 13.15 -22.85 -13.47
CA LEU A 87 12.59 -21.99 -14.53
C LEU A 87 11.88 -20.77 -13.95
N TRP A 88 11.03 -20.98 -12.93
CA TRP A 88 10.29 -19.90 -12.27
C TRP A 88 11.21 -18.91 -11.56
N ARG A 89 12.27 -19.43 -10.93
CA ARG A 89 13.33 -18.60 -10.35
C ARG A 89 14.00 -17.72 -11.39
N GLU A 90 14.39 -18.28 -12.52
CA GLU A 90 15.03 -17.53 -13.60
C GLU A 90 14.10 -16.44 -14.15
N ILE A 91 12.82 -16.77 -14.42
CA ILE A 91 11.82 -15.80 -14.91
C ILE A 91 11.54 -14.71 -13.87
N ALA A 92 11.29 -15.07 -12.61
CA ALA A 92 10.96 -14.11 -11.56
C ALA A 92 12.12 -13.13 -11.31
N LEU A 93 13.37 -13.63 -11.27
CA LEU A 93 14.55 -12.79 -11.09
C LEU A 93 14.79 -11.88 -12.31
N ALA A 94 14.46 -12.33 -13.51
CA ALA A 94 14.58 -11.56 -14.75
C ALA A 94 13.42 -10.59 -15.03
N THR A 95 12.44 -10.48 -14.11
CA THR A 95 11.24 -9.64 -14.29
C THR A 95 11.23 -8.46 -13.31
N PRO A 96 11.78 -7.28 -13.68
CA PRO A 96 11.88 -6.12 -12.78
C PRO A 96 10.54 -5.62 -12.21
N ARG A 97 9.44 -5.78 -12.96
CA ARG A 97 8.09 -5.37 -12.55
C ARG A 97 7.61 -6.04 -11.26
N LEU A 98 8.14 -7.23 -10.91
CA LEU A 98 7.80 -7.92 -9.66
C LEU A 98 8.44 -7.27 -8.42
N TRP A 99 9.49 -6.48 -8.62
CA TRP A 99 10.34 -5.96 -7.55
C TRP A 99 10.18 -4.44 -7.34
N ARG A 100 9.43 -3.75 -8.20
CA ARG A 100 9.29 -2.28 -8.19
C ARG A 100 8.38 -1.71 -7.09
N ALA A 101 7.67 -2.54 -6.33
CA ALA A 101 6.82 -2.12 -5.20
C ALA A 101 7.12 -2.96 -3.97
N MET A 102 7.71 -2.34 -2.96
CA MET A 102 8.25 -3.05 -1.81
C MET A 102 7.89 -2.39 -0.48
N SER A 103 7.64 -3.26 0.51
CA SER A 103 7.54 -2.81 1.88
C SER A 103 8.81 -3.12 2.64
N LEU A 104 9.46 -2.05 3.10
CA LEU A 104 10.65 -2.09 3.91
C LEU A 104 10.25 -2.20 5.38
N SER A 105 10.70 -3.25 6.04
CA SER A 105 10.64 -3.36 7.49
C SER A 105 12.01 -3.00 8.06
N LEU A 106 12.01 -2.15 9.07
CA LEU A 106 13.21 -1.75 9.82
C LEU A 106 13.88 -2.92 10.54
N ARG A 107 13.13 -4.00 10.82
CA ARG A 107 13.67 -5.22 11.44
C ARG A 107 14.26 -6.20 10.43
N SER A 108 14.10 -5.96 9.12
CA SER A 108 14.63 -6.85 8.08
C SER A 108 16.05 -6.46 7.68
N PRO A 109 16.94 -7.43 7.39
CA PRO A 109 18.31 -7.14 6.98
C PRO A 109 18.37 -6.24 5.74
N PHE A 110 19.18 -5.18 5.77
CA PHE A 110 19.32 -4.22 4.66
C PHE A 110 19.76 -4.87 3.34
N SER A 111 20.54 -5.95 3.41
CA SER A 111 20.97 -6.70 2.23
C SER A 111 19.79 -7.24 1.40
N LEU A 112 18.66 -7.56 2.04
CA LEU A 112 17.45 -7.99 1.34
C LEU A 112 16.79 -6.82 0.59
N HIS A 113 16.79 -5.62 1.19
CA HIS A 113 16.22 -4.41 0.60
C HIS A 113 16.97 -3.99 -0.65
N ASN A 114 18.30 -3.92 -0.58
CA ASN A 114 19.16 -3.62 -1.74
C ASN A 114 18.95 -4.64 -2.86
N LEU A 115 18.93 -5.93 -2.53
CA LEU A 115 18.72 -6.99 -3.51
C LEU A 115 17.39 -6.86 -4.27
N TRP A 116 16.33 -6.40 -3.60
CA TRP A 116 15.04 -6.14 -4.24
C TRP A 116 15.08 -4.88 -5.11
N LEU A 117 15.65 -3.79 -4.59
CA LEU A 117 15.77 -2.51 -5.29
C LEU A 117 16.62 -2.64 -6.56
N ASP A 118 17.71 -3.41 -6.49
CA ASP A 118 18.56 -3.73 -7.65
C ASP A 118 17.77 -4.49 -8.74
N ARG A 119 16.92 -5.44 -8.33
CA ARG A 119 16.10 -6.22 -9.28
C ARG A 119 15.01 -5.40 -9.94
N ALA A 120 14.56 -4.32 -9.32
CA ALA A 120 13.62 -3.38 -9.94
C ALA A 120 14.23 -2.65 -11.15
N GLY A 121 15.56 -2.78 -11.38
CA GLY A 121 16.22 -2.26 -12.56
C GLY A 121 16.20 -0.74 -12.56
N SER A 122 15.63 -0.12 -13.60
CA SER A 122 15.43 1.33 -13.73
C SER A 122 13.97 1.77 -13.57
N LEU A 123 13.05 0.84 -13.25
CA LEU A 123 11.63 1.14 -13.16
C LEU A 123 11.32 2.12 -12.00
N PRO A 124 10.26 2.93 -12.10
CA PRO A 124 9.85 3.77 -10.99
C PRO A 124 9.39 2.94 -9.79
N LEU A 125 9.71 3.40 -8.60
CA LEU A 125 9.58 2.61 -7.37
C LEU A 125 8.38 3.04 -6.53
N ALA A 126 7.73 2.08 -5.88
CA ALA A 126 6.87 2.30 -4.73
C ALA A 126 7.55 1.76 -3.48
N ILE A 127 7.83 2.63 -2.52
CA ILE A 127 8.59 2.32 -1.31
C ILE A 127 7.72 2.61 -0.10
N HIS A 128 7.39 1.57 0.67
CA HIS A 128 6.58 1.68 1.87
C HIS A 128 7.40 1.27 3.09
N ILE A 129 7.79 2.23 3.91
CA ILE A 129 8.52 2.02 5.15
C ILE A 129 7.49 1.78 6.26
N ARG A 130 7.50 0.58 6.84
CA ARG A 130 6.58 0.16 7.90
C ARG A 130 7.31 -0.24 9.16
N GLU A 131 6.82 0.26 10.29
CA GLU A 131 7.08 -0.32 11.60
C GLU A 131 6.11 -1.49 11.83
N LEU A 132 6.66 -2.67 12.13
CA LEU A 132 5.85 -3.74 12.70
C LEU A 132 5.72 -3.40 14.18
N LEU A 133 4.52 -2.96 14.57
CA LEU A 133 4.10 -2.76 15.96
C LEU A 133 4.30 -4.07 16.71
N SER A 134 5.45 -4.23 17.33
CA SER A 134 5.73 -5.30 18.29
C SER A 134 6.53 -4.69 19.42
N ASP A 135 5.78 -4.37 20.46
CA ASP A 135 6.16 -4.08 21.84
C ASP A 135 7.04 -2.85 22.09
N TYR A 136 6.62 -2.09 23.11
CA TYR A 136 7.29 -0.97 23.78
C TYR A 136 8.67 -1.32 24.36
N SER A 137 9.58 -1.92 23.57
CA SER A 137 10.97 -2.14 23.97
C SER A 137 11.79 -0.90 23.61
N GLU A 138 12.42 -0.30 24.63
CA GLU A 138 13.23 0.94 24.61
C GLU A 138 14.47 0.95 23.70
N SER A 139 14.55 0.08 22.70
CA SER A 139 15.65 0.07 21.73
C SER A 139 15.13 -0.29 20.34
N ALA A 140 14.60 0.72 19.64
CA ALA A 140 14.48 0.63 18.19
C ALA A 140 15.90 0.36 17.64
N PRO A 141 16.13 -0.74 16.89
CA PRO A 141 17.42 -0.98 16.26
C PRO A 141 17.77 0.19 15.33
N ASP A 142 19.06 0.52 15.28
CA ASP A 142 19.64 1.71 14.63
C ASP A 142 19.02 2.05 13.26
N ILE A 143 18.05 2.96 13.31
CA ILE A 143 17.42 3.72 12.23
C ILE A 143 18.43 4.45 11.28
N PRO A 144 19.64 4.87 11.71
CA PRO A 144 20.57 5.63 10.87
C PRO A 144 21.06 4.93 9.59
N GLU A 145 20.97 3.59 9.48
CA GLU A 145 21.48 2.87 8.30
C GLU A 145 20.48 2.77 7.13
N LEU A 146 19.16 2.82 7.40
CA LEU A 146 18.15 2.72 6.33
C LEU A 146 18.24 3.89 5.36
N VAL A 147 18.50 5.05 5.93
CA VAL A 147 18.37 6.36 5.29
C VAL A 147 19.42 6.50 4.18
N PRO A 148 20.74 6.30 4.44
CA PRO A 148 21.75 6.22 3.39
C PRO A 148 21.47 5.15 2.34
N ALA A 149 20.91 4.00 2.73
CA ALA A 149 20.63 2.92 1.79
C ALA A 149 19.51 3.26 0.80
N LEU A 150 18.58 4.15 1.15
CA LEU A 150 17.49 4.56 0.28
C LEU A 150 17.83 5.71 -0.66
N LEU A 151 18.77 6.58 -0.27
CA LEU A 151 19.18 7.75 -1.07
C LEU A 151 19.41 7.45 -2.57
N PRO A 152 20.10 6.35 -2.97
CA PRO A 152 20.33 6.07 -4.40
C PRO A 152 19.07 5.77 -5.21
N TYR A 153 17.97 5.42 -4.54
CA TYR A 153 16.72 4.98 -5.16
C TYR A 153 15.62 6.04 -5.11
N LEU A 154 15.76 7.05 -4.23
CA LEU A 154 14.80 8.15 -4.09
C LEU A 154 14.56 8.92 -5.41
N PRO A 155 15.56 9.20 -6.26
CA PRO A 155 15.31 9.89 -7.54
C PRO A 155 14.37 9.13 -8.49
N ARG A 156 14.18 7.82 -8.28
CA ARG A 156 13.26 6.97 -9.05
C ARG A 156 11.95 6.69 -8.33
N CYS A 157 11.78 7.20 -7.12
CA CYS A 157 10.61 6.95 -6.30
C CYS A 157 9.40 7.68 -6.88
N GLU A 158 8.35 6.93 -7.17
CA GLU A 158 7.08 7.43 -7.68
C GLU A 158 6.04 7.48 -6.54
N TYR A 159 6.11 6.54 -5.60
CA TYR A 159 5.25 6.46 -4.41
C TYR A 159 6.12 6.25 -3.18
N LEU A 160 6.05 7.16 -2.22
CA LEU A 160 6.79 7.07 -0.98
C LEU A 160 5.83 7.14 0.20
N GLN A 161 5.78 6.06 0.96
CA GLN A 161 5.01 5.99 2.19
C GLN A 161 5.95 5.77 3.37
N CYS A 162 5.85 6.61 4.38
CA CYS A 162 6.59 6.51 5.62
C CYS A 162 5.62 6.55 6.80
N ARG A 163 5.41 5.39 7.42
CA ARG A 163 4.61 5.26 8.64
C ARG A 163 5.47 4.71 9.76
N HIS A 164 6.18 5.61 10.44
CA HIS A 164 7.00 5.28 11.59
C HIS A 164 7.11 6.49 12.53
N GLN A 165 7.25 6.23 13.83
CA GLN A 165 7.63 7.20 14.86
C GLN A 165 9.08 7.70 14.71
N MET A 166 9.57 7.90 13.48
CA MET A 166 10.90 8.49 13.27
C MET A 166 10.88 9.96 13.59
N ARG A 167 11.97 10.44 14.18
CA ARG A 167 12.31 11.85 14.07
C ARG A 167 12.65 12.13 12.62
N LEU A 168 11.96 13.10 12.00
CA LEU A 168 12.20 13.49 10.61
C LEU A 168 13.61 13.99 10.32
N SER A 169 14.37 14.41 11.34
CA SER A 169 15.80 14.71 11.19
C SER A 169 16.59 13.53 10.64
N ASP A 170 16.10 12.33 10.86
CA ASP A 170 16.70 11.10 10.37
C ASP A 170 16.17 10.74 8.97
N PHE A 171 15.21 11.47 8.41
CA PHE A 171 14.54 11.07 7.16
C PHE A 171 15.22 11.68 5.92
N PRO A 172 15.52 10.89 4.87
CA PRO A 172 16.38 11.32 3.76
C PRO A 172 15.70 12.30 2.80
N ILE A 173 14.39 12.48 2.94
CA ILE A 173 13.57 13.27 2.00
C ILE A 173 13.99 14.73 1.95
N VAL A 174 14.42 15.31 3.08
CA VAL A 174 14.61 16.78 3.23
C VAL A 174 15.66 17.36 2.28
N GLU A 175 16.60 16.55 1.79
CA GLU A 175 17.67 16.99 0.89
C GLU A 175 17.70 16.20 -0.43
N SER A 176 16.71 15.36 -0.70
CA SER A 176 16.71 14.45 -1.85
C SER A 176 15.93 15.00 -3.04
N GLU A 177 16.48 14.86 -4.24
CA GLU A 177 15.75 15.09 -5.50
C GLU A 177 14.74 13.97 -5.73
N LEU A 178 13.46 14.34 -5.90
CA LEU A 178 12.33 13.42 -6.04
C LEU A 178 11.52 13.72 -7.32
N PRO A 179 12.14 13.73 -8.51
CA PRO A 179 11.56 14.29 -9.73
C PRO A 179 10.34 13.52 -10.27
N PHE A 180 10.22 12.23 -9.94
CA PHE A 180 9.12 11.37 -10.37
C PHE A 180 8.08 11.10 -9.28
N LEU A 181 8.24 11.69 -8.09
CA LEU A 181 7.34 11.44 -6.97
C LEU A 181 5.94 11.95 -7.29
N ARG A 182 4.95 11.06 -7.29
CA ARG A 182 3.53 11.33 -7.53
C ARG A 182 2.70 11.31 -6.27
N HIS A 183 3.07 10.45 -5.32
CA HIS A 183 2.37 10.27 -4.06
C HIS A 183 3.34 10.25 -2.89
N LEU A 184 3.01 11.03 -1.86
CA LEU A 184 3.75 11.15 -0.61
C LEU A 184 2.80 10.88 0.56
N ASP A 185 3.07 9.87 1.36
CA ASP A 185 2.33 9.53 2.58
C ASP A 185 3.29 9.59 3.77
N LEU A 186 3.01 10.52 4.69
CA LEU A 186 3.83 10.81 5.86
C LEU A 186 2.96 10.73 7.12
N HIS A 187 3.30 9.81 8.01
CA HIS A 187 2.79 9.81 9.40
C HIS A 187 3.93 10.23 10.33
N LEU A 188 3.82 11.40 10.95
CA LEU A 188 4.95 12.05 11.63
C LEU A 188 4.53 12.53 13.01
N TYR A 189 5.13 11.98 14.08
CA TYR A 189 4.82 12.44 15.45
C TYR A 189 5.52 13.76 15.82
N GLU A 190 6.72 14.00 15.28
CA GLU A 190 7.49 15.22 15.52
C GLU A 190 8.10 15.71 14.20
N LEU A 191 7.88 16.98 13.86
CA LEU A 191 8.58 17.64 12.76
C LEU A 191 10.06 17.86 13.08
N PRO A 192 10.96 17.86 12.08
CA PRO A 192 12.34 18.22 12.31
C PRO A 192 12.40 19.72 12.63
N PRO A 193 13.43 20.20 13.34
CA PRO A 193 13.56 21.62 13.68
C PRO A 193 13.55 22.58 12.47
N ARG A 194 13.84 22.06 11.27
CA ARG A 194 13.87 22.83 10.01
C ARG A 194 12.59 22.72 9.18
N GLY A 195 11.60 21.95 9.62
CA GLY A 195 10.43 21.59 8.81
C GLY A 195 10.80 20.67 7.63
N ILE A 196 9.81 20.39 6.78
CA ILE A 196 9.97 19.58 5.57
C ILE A 196 9.87 20.50 4.37
N GLN A 197 10.89 20.53 3.52
CA GLN A 197 10.87 21.35 2.31
C GLN A 197 11.15 20.47 1.10
N LEU A 198 10.12 20.25 0.27
CA LEU A 198 10.26 19.55 -1.01
C LEU A 198 9.82 20.47 -2.13
N LEU A 199 10.76 21.26 -2.63
CA LEU A 199 10.49 22.27 -3.64
C LEU A 199 10.57 21.72 -5.07
N ASP A 200 11.39 20.68 -5.32
CA ASP A 200 11.59 20.09 -6.65
C ASP A 200 10.93 18.71 -6.79
N VAL A 201 9.59 18.71 -6.68
CA VAL A 201 8.73 17.52 -6.85
C VAL A 201 7.64 17.78 -7.89
N PRO A 202 8.00 18.00 -9.17
CA PRO A 202 7.08 18.51 -10.20
C PRO A 202 5.91 17.57 -10.54
N MET A 203 6.09 16.28 -10.27
CA MET A 203 5.10 15.23 -10.52
C MET A 203 4.16 14.98 -9.34
N LEU A 204 4.35 15.65 -8.20
CA LEU A 204 3.59 15.36 -6.99
C LEU A 204 2.12 15.77 -7.18
N ARG A 205 1.21 14.84 -6.96
CA ARG A 205 -0.25 15.04 -7.14
C ARG A 205 -1.05 14.63 -5.91
N SER A 206 -0.52 13.73 -5.09
CA SER A 206 -1.22 13.20 -3.94
C SER A 206 -0.36 13.27 -2.68
N VAL A 207 -0.92 13.83 -1.61
CA VAL A 207 -0.26 13.91 -0.30
C VAL A 207 -1.21 13.35 0.78
N VAL A 208 -0.66 12.52 1.66
CA VAL A 208 -1.28 12.07 2.91
C VAL A 208 -0.41 12.55 4.05
N LEU A 209 -1.00 13.30 4.99
CA LEU A 209 -0.38 13.70 6.24
C LEU A 209 -1.20 13.10 7.38
N ASP A 210 -0.54 12.56 8.39
CA ASP A 210 -1.22 11.95 9.52
C ASP A 210 -0.44 12.23 10.80
N ASN A 211 -1.15 12.75 11.79
CA ASN A 211 -0.61 13.19 13.08
C ASN A 211 0.51 14.25 12.95
N CYS A 212 0.56 14.98 11.84
CA CYS A 212 1.63 15.92 11.52
C CYS A 212 1.28 17.34 11.99
N ALA A 213 2.21 18.01 12.69
CA ALA A 213 2.21 19.47 12.68
C ALA A 213 2.39 19.96 11.24
N THR A 214 1.61 20.95 10.81
CA THR A 214 1.66 21.49 9.45
C THR A 214 2.67 22.63 9.31
N ASP A 215 2.99 23.29 10.43
CA ASP A 215 3.96 24.37 10.50
C ASP A 215 5.35 23.93 10.02
N GLY A 216 5.78 24.50 8.89
CA GLY A 216 7.09 24.18 8.30
C GLY A 216 7.06 23.04 7.29
N ILE A 217 5.89 22.51 6.91
CA ILE A 217 5.75 21.67 5.72
C ILE A 217 5.56 22.57 4.49
N VAL A 218 6.57 22.58 3.62
CA VAL A 218 6.60 23.34 2.37
C VAL A 218 6.63 22.36 1.21
N LEU A 219 5.47 22.19 0.57
CA LEU A 219 5.26 21.40 -0.64
C LEU A 219 4.65 22.28 -1.74
N PRO A 220 4.71 21.89 -3.02
CA PRO A 220 3.98 22.58 -4.08
C PRO A 220 2.47 22.26 -3.98
N TRP A 221 1.80 22.83 -2.98
CA TRP A 221 0.38 22.56 -2.68
C TRP A 221 -0.56 22.80 -3.85
N THR A 222 -0.27 23.83 -4.67
CA THR A 222 -1.10 24.25 -5.80
C THR A 222 -1.23 23.19 -6.89
N GLN A 223 -0.26 22.29 -7.09
CA GLN A 223 -0.33 21.24 -8.12
C GLN A 223 -1.00 19.94 -7.62
N LEU A 224 -1.35 19.86 -6.33
CA LEU A 224 -1.99 18.67 -5.78
C LEU A 224 -3.42 18.53 -6.27
N THR A 225 -3.80 17.29 -6.57
CA THR A 225 -5.16 16.90 -6.93
C THR A 225 -5.83 16.12 -5.80
N THR A 226 -5.04 15.51 -4.91
CA THR A 226 -5.54 14.71 -3.79
C THR A 226 -4.81 15.08 -2.52
N LEU A 227 -5.56 15.41 -1.46
CA LEU A 227 -5.03 15.68 -0.13
C LEU A 227 -5.81 14.89 0.92
N SER A 228 -5.09 14.15 1.76
CA SER A 228 -5.66 13.48 2.93
C SER A 228 -4.92 13.96 4.16
N MET A 229 -5.62 14.44 5.17
CA MET A 229 -5.02 14.84 6.44
C MET A 229 -5.77 14.15 7.58
N HIS A 230 -5.01 13.51 8.47
CA HIS A 230 -5.54 12.74 9.58
C HIS A 230 -4.99 13.22 10.91
N ASP A 231 -5.81 13.12 11.95
CA ASP A 231 -5.48 13.54 13.31
C ASP A 231 -4.92 14.98 13.29
N ILE A 232 -5.71 15.90 12.72
CA ILE A 232 -5.37 17.32 12.54
C ILE A 232 -6.53 18.21 12.99
N SER A 233 -6.26 19.39 13.55
CA SER A 233 -7.31 20.38 13.81
C SER A 233 -7.67 21.17 12.54
N LEU A 234 -8.89 21.72 12.49
CA LEU A 234 -9.34 22.50 11.34
C LEU A 234 -8.49 23.78 11.15
N GLU A 235 -8.06 24.40 12.25
CA GLU A 235 -7.15 25.55 12.25
C GLU A 235 -5.81 25.21 11.58
N ASN A 236 -5.18 24.09 11.99
CA ASN A 236 -3.86 23.71 11.50
C ASN A 236 -3.84 23.35 10.01
N CYS A 237 -4.98 22.99 9.43
CA CYS A 237 -5.07 22.68 8.01
C CYS A 237 -5.47 23.86 7.11
N GLU A 238 -5.85 25.01 7.68
CA GLU A 238 -6.36 26.17 6.95
C GLU A 238 -5.37 26.65 5.87
N ASP A 239 -4.12 26.96 6.24
CA ASP A 239 -3.13 27.52 5.34
C ASP A 239 -2.80 26.60 4.16
N ILE A 240 -2.77 25.29 4.41
CA ILE A 240 -2.54 24.28 3.37
C ILE A 240 -3.73 24.25 2.40
N LEU A 241 -4.96 24.20 2.94
CA LEU A 241 -6.18 24.15 2.15
C LEU A 241 -6.36 25.43 1.30
N ARG A 242 -5.98 26.60 1.81
CA ARG A 242 -5.98 27.85 1.04
C ARG A 242 -5.00 27.83 -0.14
N GLN A 243 -3.87 27.12 -0.02
CA GLN A 243 -2.88 27.00 -1.08
C GLN A 243 -3.22 25.90 -2.10
N ALA A 244 -3.88 24.82 -1.69
CA ALA A 244 -4.20 23.66 -2.51
C ALA A 244 -5.44 23.87 -3.41
N SER A 245 -5.36 24.86 -4.30
CA SER A 245 -6.51 25.32 -5.10
C SER A 245 -6.97 24.38 -6.23
N ASN A 246 -6.12 23.45 -6.68
CA ASN A 246 -6.44 22.49 -7.74
C ASN A 246 -6.89 21.10 -7.23
N LEU A 247 -7.26 21.00 -5.94
CA LEU A 247 -7.74 19.75 -5.38
C LEU A 247 -9.02 19.28 -6.08
N LEU A 248 -9.02 17.98 -6.42
CA LEU A 248 -10.17 17.24 -6.92
C LEU A 248 -10.77 16.36 -5.82
N GLU A 249 -9.92 15.86 -4.92
CA GLU A 249 -10.30 15.01 -3.80
C GLU A 249 -9.64 15.48 -2.51
N CYS A 250 -10.43 15.64 -1.45
CA CYS A 250 -9.95 16.04 -0.13
C CYS A 250 -10.59 15.16 0.94
N LYS A 251 -9.76 14.67 1.86
CA LYS A 251 -10.18 13.86 3.01
C LYS A 251 -9.61 14.48 4.27
N LEU A 252 -10.46 14.78 5.23
CA LEU A 252 -10.07 15.34 6.52
C LEU A 252 -10.57 14.41 7.62
N ASN A 253 -9.68 14.03 8.53
CA ASN A 253 -10.03 13.44 9.82
C ASN A 253 -9.59 14.42 10.91
N LEU A 254 -10.58 15.09 11.49
CA LEU A 254 -10.42 16.27 12.32
C LEU A 254 -10.70 15.95 13.79
N PHE A 255 -9.76 16.30 14.67
CA PHE A 255 -10.05 16.38 16.11
C PHE A 255 -10.48 17.80 16.49
N ALA A 256 -11.19 17.92 17.61
CA ALA A 256 -11.65 19.20 18.14
C ALA A 256 -10.69 19.74 19.21
N ASP A 257 -9.99 20.84 18.93
CA ASP A 257 -9.36 21.67 19.97
C ASP A 257 -10.40 22.60 20.63
N ASP A 258 -11.24 23.19 19.79
CA ASP A 258 -12.40 24.01 20.14
C ASP A 258 -13.58 23.57 19.27
N GLU A 259 -14.63 23.03 19.90
CA GLU A 259 -15.82 22.47 19.22
C GLU A 259 -16.57 23.51 18.38
N ASP A 260 -16.46 24.79 18.76
CA ASP A 260 -17.13 25.90 18.10
C ASP A 260 -16.30 26.53 16.98
N PHE A 261 -15.08 26.05 16.73
CA PHE A 261 -14.19 26.62 15.72
C PHE A 261 -14.71 26.42 14.29
N PHE A 262 -14.64 27.49 13.49
CA PHE A 262 -14.86 27.48 12.05
C PHE A 262 -13.96 28.52 11.37
N ILE A 263 -13.70 28.34 10.07
CA ILE A 263 -12.84 29.21 9.29
C ILE A 263 -13.66 30.33 8.64
N ASP A 264 -13.28 31.58 8.92
CA ASP A 264 -13.83 32.79 8.31
C ASP A 264 -12.71 33.70 7.79
N PRO A 265 -12.65 34.04 6.47
CA PRO A 265 -13.62 33.71 5.42
C PRO A 265 -13.54 32.24 4.96
N PRO A 266 -14.68 31.63 4.54
CA PRO A 266 -14.72 30.25 4.07
C PRO A 266 -13.74 29.97 2.93
N ILE A 267 -13.10 28.79 2.96
CA ILE A 267 -12.18 28.35 1.93
C ILE A 267 -12.96 27.90 0.68
N THR A 268 -12.60 28.47 -0.47
CA THR A 268 -13.21 28.09 -1.76
C THR A 268 -12.30 27.14 -2.52
N LEU A 269 -12.75 25.90 -2.72
CA LEU A 269 -12.05 24.89 -3.53
C LEU A 269 -12.84 24.63 -4.81
N THR A 270 -12.51 25.36 -5.87
CA THR A 270 -13.32 25.47 -7.10
C THR A 270 -13.41 24.19 -7.91
N HIS A 271 -12.43 23.30 -7.79
CA HIS A 271 -12.33 22.07 -8.57
C HIS A 271 -12.66 20.80 -7.76
N LEU A 272 -12.94 20.95 -6.46
CA LEU A 272 -13.13 19.82 -5.57
C LEU A 272 -14.40 19.04 -5.93
N ASN A 273 -14.22 17.80 -6.36
CA ASN A 273 -15.28 16.92 -6.81
C ASN A 273 -15.74 15.95 -5.71
N SER A 274 -14.81 15.56 -4.82
CA SER A 274 -15.02 14.62 -3.73
C SER A 274 -14.49 15.17 -2.42
N PHE A 275 -15.35 15.25 -1.41
CA PHE A 275 -15.00 15.67 -0.06
C PHE A 275 -15.42 14.61 0.95
N GLN A 276 -14.48 14.19 1.78
CA GLN A 276 -14.74 13.30 2.91
C GLN A 276 -14.30 13.99 4.19
N VAL A 277 -15.15 13.95 5.20
CA VAL A 277 -14.86 14.47 6.53
C VAL A 277 -15.20 13.42 7.58
N VAL A 278 -14.25 13.19 8.47
CA VAL A 278 -14.43 12.62 9.80
C VAL A 278 -14.13 13.74 10.79
N SER A 279 -14.99 13.97 11.78
CA SER A 279 -14.77 15.10 12.69
C SER A 279 -15.44 14.91 14.03
N ASP A 280 -14.68 15.22 15.09
CA ASP A 280 -15.22 15.44 16.44
C ASP A 280 -15.92 16.81 16.59
N LEU A 281 -15.74 17.73 15.64
CA LEU A 281 -16.42 19.04 15.59
C LEU A 281 -17.88 18.88 15.13
N TYR A 282 -18.70 19.89 15.40
CA TYR A 282 -19.98 20.01 14.72
C TYR A 282 -19.76 20.11 13.20
N ILE A 283 -20.39 19.21 12.44
CA ILE A 283 -20.23 19.16 10.99
C ILE A 283 -20.75 20.46 10.34
N THR A 284 -21.69 21.17 10.97
CA THR A 284 -22.10 22.52 10.56
C THR A 284 -20.91 23.46 10.45
N ASN A 285 -20.04 23.51 11.47
CA ASN A 285 -18.90 24.41 11.54
C ASN A 285 -17.85 24.06 10.48
N VAL A 286 -17.61 22.76 10.28
CA VAL A 286 -16.74 22.29 9.21
C VAL A 286 -17.30 22.67 7.85
N LEU A 287 -18.57 22.41 7.57
CA LEU A 287 -19.18 22.75 6.28
C LEU A 287 -19.22 24.27 6.05
N ASP A 288 -19.45 25.07 7.10
CA ASP A 288 -19.43 26.54 7.07
C ASP A 288 -18.07 27.13 6.75
N SER A 289 -17.01 26.38 7.02
CA SER A 289 -15.64 26.72 6.64
C SER A 289 -15.35 26.55 5.14
N PHE A 290 -16.28 26.03 4.33
CA PHE A 290 -16.05 25.74 2.90
C PHE A 290 -17.12 26.26 1.94
N ILE A 291 -16.67 26.58 0.72
CA ILE A 291 -17.47 26.82 -0.49
C ILE A 291 -16.94 25.89 -1.59
N LEU A 292 -17.73 24.86 -1.95
CA LEU A 292 -17.27 23.76 -2.82
C LEU A 292 -18.14 23.64 -4.08
N PRO A 293 -17.98 24.54 -5.08
CA PRO A 293 -18.94 24.67 -6.18
C PRO A 293 -18.98 23.48 -7.15
N ALA A 294 -17.88 22.74 -7.29
CA ALA A 294 -17.80 21.56 -8.15
C ALA A 294 -18.11 20.23 -7.44
N LEU A 295 -18.54 20.29 -6.16
CA LEU A 295 -18.71 19.10 -5.34
C LEU A 295 -19.82 18.20 -5.88
N SER A 296 -19.49 16.92 -6.09
CA SER A 296 -20.42 15.88 -6.52
C SER A 296 -20.56 14.75 -5.50
N ARG A 297 -19.51 14.50 -4.70
CA ARG A 297 -19.48 13.45 -3.68
C ARG A 297 -19.16 14.05 -2.31
N LEU A 298 -20.04 13.81 -1.34
CA LEU A 298 -19.84 14.20 0.06
C LEU A 298 -19.95 12.97 0.95
N GLN A 299 -18.93 12.73 1.77
CA GLN A 299 -18.92 11.66 2.76
C GLN A 299 -18.69 12.25 4.14
N ILE A 300 -19.64 12.03 5.05
CA ILE A 300 -19.57 12.45 6.45
C ILE A 300 -19.54 11.16 7.28
N VAL A 301 -18.41 10.94 7.94
CA VAL A 301 -18.11 9.69 8.63
C VAL A 301 -17.85 10.01 10.09
N GLU A 302 -18.66 9.52 11.01
CA GLU A 302 -18.52 9.72 12.47
C GLU A 302 -18.67 11.18 12.94
N GLY A 303 -19.35 12.04 12.17
CA GLY A 303 -19.57 13.45 12.53
C GLY A 303 -20.99 13.77 13.02
N ASP A 304 -21.10 14.70 13.98
CA ASP A 304 -22.39 15.19 14.47
C ASP A 304 -22.99 16.24 13.51
N LEU A 305 -24.11 15.90 12.88
CA LEU A 305 -24.88 16.79 12.01
C LEU A 305 -25.90 17.65 12.78
N GLY A 306 -25.99 17.48 14.10
CA GLY A 306 -26.94 18.15 14.99
C GLY A 306 -28.38 17.69 14.79
N ASP A 307 -29.31 18.42 15.44
CA ASP A 307 -30.74 18.09 15.44
C ASP A 307 -31.42 18.27 14.08
N HIS A 308 -30.82 19.05 13.17
CA HIS A 308 -31.41 19.45 11.89
C HIS A 308 -30.46 19.20 10.70
N PRO A 309 -30.13 17.93 10.42
CA PRO A 309 -29.08 17.59 9.45
C PRO A 309 -29.43 18.01 8.01
N ILE A 310 -30.72 17.94 7.63
CA ILE A 310 -31.18 18.32 6.30
C ILE A 310 -31.04 19.82 6.08
N SER A 311 -31.34 20.66 7.07
CA SER A 311 -31.16 22.11 6.92
C SER A 311 -29.69 22.48 6.83
N THR A 312 -28.82 21.83 7.63
CA THR A 312 -27.37 22.01 7.56
C THR A 312 -26.85 21.77 6.14
N LEU A 313 -27.18 20.61 5.55
CA LEU A 313 -26.78 20.29 4.18
C LEU A 313 -27.41 21.22 3.15
N THR A 314 -28.68 21.61 3.33
CA THR A 314 -29.36 22.54 2.41
C THR A 314 -28.67 23.90 2.38
N THR A 315 -28.28 24.43 3.53
CA THR A 315 -27.54 25.69 3.64
C THR A 315 -26.18 25.58 2.97
N PHE A 316 -25.44 24.51 3.24
CA PHE A 316 -24.13 24.24 2.62
C PHE A 316 -24.22 24.12 1.08
N ILE A 317 -25.17 23.34 0.57
CA ILE A 317 -25.37 23.15 -0.87
C ILE A 317 -25.78 24.46 -1.54
N SER A 318 -26.67 25.23 -0.90
CA SER A 318 -27.11 26.53 -1.42
C SER A 318 -25.96 27.55 -1.46
N ARG A 319 -25.13 27.61 -0.40
CA ARG A 319 -23.95 28.46 -0.33
C ARG A 319 -22.91 28.07 -1.39
N SER A 320 -22.65 26.78 -1.54
CA SER A 320 -21.66 26.26 -2.49
C SER A 320 -22.15 26.31 -3.94
N GLY A 321 -23.46 26.28 -4.17
CA GLY A 321 -24.05 26.20 -5.51
C GLY A 321 -23.78 24.86 -6.23
N CYS A 322 -23.39 23.82 -5.48
CA CYS A 322 -22.99 22.54 -6.03
C CYS A 322 -24.18 21.63 -6.36
N LYS A 323 -23.92 20.60 -7.16
CA LYS A 323 -24.91 19.57 -7.53
C LYS A 323 -24.45 18.23 -6.98
N LEU A 324 -24.85 17.95 -5.74
CA LEU A 324 -24.47 16.73 -5.06
C LEU A 324 -25.15 15.51 -5.70
N GLN A 325 -24.34 14.53 -6.13
CA GLN A 325 -24.78 13.29 -6.76
C GLN A 325 -24.64 12.09 -5.82
N GLN A 326 -23.64 12.10 -4.94
CA GLN A 326 -23.39 11.02 -3.98
C GLN A 326 -23.29 11.59 -2.57
N LEU A 327 -24.06 11.00 -1.65
CA LEU A 327 -24.05 11.36 -0.24
C LEU A 327 -23.89 10.11 0.62
N TRP A 328 -22.86 10.11 1.45
CA TRP A 328 -22.62 9.08 2.45
C TRP A 328 -22.66 9.71 3.84
N ILE A 329 -23.49 9.16 4.73
CA ILE A 329 -23.59 9.57 6.13
C ILE A 329 -23.59 8.33 7.02
N THR A 330 -22.63 8.25 7.94
CA THR A 330 -22.65 7.24 9.00
C THR A 330 -23.32 7.78 10.26
N TYR A 331 -23.81 6.86 11.10
CA TYR A 331 -24.56 7.14 12.33
C TYR A 331 -25.86 7.96 12.16
N ALA A 332 -26.36 8.08 10.93
CA ALA A 332 -27.65 8.71 10.68
C ALA A 332 -28.80 7.72 10.88
N ASN A 333 -29.92 8.22 11.42
CA ASN A 333 -31.14 7.43 11.61
C ASN A 333 -31.71 7.04 10.23
N LEU A 334 -31.88 5.74 9.96
CA LEU A 334 -32.42 5.22 8.70
C LEU A 334 -33.80 5.80 8.34
N ASP A 335 -34.61 6.19 9.33
CA ASP A 335 -35.91 6.81 9.10
C ASP A 335 -35.79 8.17 8.39
N THR A 336 -34.63 8.83 8.51
CA THR A 336 -34.33 10.11 7.85
C THR A 336 -33.87 9.94 6.40
N ALA A 337 -33.52 8.73 5.95
CA ALA A 337 -33.03 8.47 4.58
C ALA A 337 -34.03 8.93 3.52
N ARG A 338 -35.34 8.70 3.73
CA ARG A 338 -36.39 9.17 2.82
C ARG A 338 -36.45 10.71 2.74
N SER A 339 -36.21 11.37 3.86
CA SER A 339 -36.21 12.82 3.95
C SER A 339 -35.02 13.44 3.20
N TYR A 340 -33.85 12.80 3.19
CA TYR A 340 -32.70 13.22 2.37
C TYR A 340 -33.01 13.13 0.87
N VAL A 341 -33.58 12.01 0.40
CA VAL A 341 -33.93 11.85 -1.02
C VAL A 341 -34.96 12.90 -1.46
N ALA A 342 -35.95 13.20 -0.60
CA ALA A 342 -36.96 14.21 -0.88
C ALA A 342 -36.37 15.63 -0.93
N ALA A 343 -35.41 15.93 -0.05
CA ALA A 343 -34.77 17.25 0.02
C ALA A 343 -33.76 17.49 -1.11
N PHE A 344 -33.10 16.43 -1.59
CA PHE A 344 -31.97 16.53 -2.52
C PHE A 344 -32.20 15.65 -3.76
N PRO A 345 -33.00 16.11 -4.74
CA PRO A 345 -33.38 15.31 -5.90
C PRO A 345 -32.24 15.01 -6.88
N SER A 346 -31.09 15.68 -6.75
CA SER A 346 -29.90 15.42 -7.58
C SER A 346 -29.09 14.21 -7.11
N ILE A 347 -29.36 13.67 -5.91
CA ILE A 347 -28.63 12.54 -5.37
C ILE A 347 -29.01 11.26 -6.12
N GLU A 348 -28.02 10.67 -6.77
CA GLU A 348 -28.10 9.39 -7.49
C GLU A 348 -27.76 8.23 -6.57
N GLU A 349 -26.87 8.44 -5.60
CA GLU A 349 -26.42 7.44 -4.64
C GLU A 349 -26.48 7.98 -3.20
N LEU A 350 -27.31 7.36 -2.37
CA LEU A 350 -27.45 7.69 -0.94
C LEU A 350 -27.09 6.48 -0.09
N ASN A 351 -26.05 6.61 0.73
CA ASN A 351 -25.63 5.60 1.70
C ASN A 351 -25.79 6.16 3.11
N VAL A 352 -26.79 5.66 3.85
CA VAL A 352 -27.04 6.01 5.25
C VAL A 352 -26.84 4.76 6.10
N LEU A 353 -25.86 4.80 6.99
CA LEU A 353 -25.51 3.66 7.85
C LEU A 353 -25.77 3.98 9.31
N ALA A 354 -26.42 3.08 10.03
CA ALA A 354 -26.72 3.23 11.46
C ALA A 354 -25.52 2.90 12.39
N GLY A 355 -24.34 2.63 11.83
CA GLY A 355 -23.12 2.29 12.59
C GLY A 355 -21.85 2.54 11.77
N THR A 356 -20.69 2.13 12.31
CA THR A 356 -19.41 2.24 11.60
C THR A 356 -19.46 1.50 10.27
N VAL A 357 -18.89 2.10 9.23
CA VAL A 357 -18.58 1.35 8.00
C VAL A 357 -17.51 0.31 8.39
N PRO A 358 -17.60 -0.95 7.92
CA PRO A 358 -16.40 -1.78 7.87
C PRO A 358 -15.45 -1.10 6.89
N ASN A 359 -14.50 -0.33 7.44
CA ASN A 359 -13.33 0.27 6.80
C ASN A 359 -13.53 0.41 5.27
N PRO A 360 -14.10 1.52 4.76
CA PRO A 360 -14.30 1.65 3.32
C PRO A 360 -12.95 1.34 2.71
N LYS A 361 -12.86 0.25 1.93
CA LYS A 361 -11.60 -0.18 1.30
C LYS A 361 -10.94 1.09 0.84
N PRO A 362 -9.69 1.42 1.27
CA PRO A 362 -9.05 2.66 0.88
C PRO A 362 -9.23 2.74 -0.63
N PHE A 363 -10.02 3.71 -1.09
CA PHE A 363 -10.28 3.89 -2.52
C PHE A 363 -8.89 3.95 -3.13
N HIS A 364 -8.57 2.89 -3.85
CA HIS A 364 -7.30 2.74 -4.50
C HIS A 364 -7.25 3.88 -5.50
N LEU A 365 -6.30 4.79 -5.31
CA LEU A 365 -5.86 5.69 -6.36
C LEU A 365 -5.67 4.81 -7.60
N LEU A 366 -6.51 5.04 -8.61
CA LEU A 366 -6.31 4.49 -9.95
C LEU A 366 -4.97 4.98 -10.51
#